data_AF-A0A4Y2FJV8-F1
#
_entry.id   AF-A0A4Y2FJV8-F1
#
_cell.length_a   1.000
_cell.length_b   1.000
_cell.length_c   1.000
_cell.angle_alpha   90.00
_cell.angle_beta   90.00
_cell.angle_gamma   90.00
#
_symmetry.space_group_name_H-M   'P 1'
#
loop_
_entity.id
_entity.type
_entity.pdbx_description
1 polymer ?
#
loop_
_entity_poly.entity_id
_entity_poly.type
_entity_poly.pdbx_seq_one_letter_code
_entity_poly.pdbx_strand_id
1 'polypeptide(L)'
;MEPLIRLETTLTDDRYLNILPDHLHSFMSIVHSDGLGQFQQDNATPHASRVATKWLQEHSSDFRHFHWQPKSPEKNIIEDIRDALLHAVEKRSPPPRTPMDFLTVLQDSWCEKPVGCLQTSVETMARRVAHFCVLVGALQDIRQVYQFFGSSVYKDENLFVCMYVFYTNPQFLYSHDEI
;
A
#
# COMPACT_ATOMS: atom_id res chain seq x y z
N MET A 1 -8.04 -2.55 12.72
CA MET A 1 -7.12 -2.45 11.57
C MET A 1 -7.92 -1.78 10.47
N GLU A 2 -7.85 -0.45 10.35
CA GLU A 2 -8.57 0.28 9.28
C GLU A 2 -7.56 0.62 8.16
N PRO A 3 -7.69 -0.02 6.98
CA PRO A 3 -6.77 0.15 5.84
C PRO A 3 -7.35 1.03 4.72
N LEU A 4 -8.54 1.61 4.92
CA LEU A 4 -9.23 2.41 3.91
C LEU A 4 -9.70 3.70 4.55
N ILE A 5 -9.16 4.82 4.10
CA ILE A 5 -9.55 6.15 4.59
C ILE A 5 -10.46 6.80 3.54
N ARG A 6 -11.68 7.17 3.95
CA ARG A 6 -12.57 8.00 3.14
C ARG A 6 -12.13 9.45 3.20
N LEU A 7 -12.08 10.07 2.03
CA LEU A 7 -11.84 11.50 1.86
C LEU A 7 -13.09 12.13 1.22
N GLU A 8 -13.60 13.20 1.84
CA GLU A 8 -14.82 13.89 1.37
C GLU A 8 -14.57 14.80 0.15
N THR A 9 -13.31 15.17 -0.07
CA THR A 9 -12.88 16.01 -1.19
C THR A 9 -11.61 15.46 -1.83
N THR A 10 -11.20 16.05 -2.95
CA THR A 10 -9.95 15.72 -3.63
C THR A 10 -8.78 15.71 -2.66
N LEU A 11 -7.92 14.70 -2.77
CA LEU A 11 -6.67 14.68 -2.02
C LEU A 11 -5.74 15.78 -2.57
N THR A 12 -5.43 16.76 -1.72
CA THR A 12 -4.38 17.75 -1.96
C THR A 12 -3.11 17.33 -1.24
N ASP A 13 -2.00 17.96 -1.58
CA ASP A 13 -0.72 17.79 -0.88
C ASP A 13 -0.83 18.11 0.62
N ASP A 14 -1.50 19.20 1.00
CA ASP A 14 -1.72 19.54 2.42
C ASP A 14 -2.52 18.49 3.18
N ARG A 15 -3.57 17.93 2.54
CA ARG A 15 -4.37 16.87 3.17
C ARG A 15 -3.60 15.57 3.26
N TYR A 16 -2.79 15.25 2.26
CA TYR A 16 -1.91 14.10 2.32
C TYR A 16 -0.92 14.22 3.47
N LEU A 17 -0.34 15.41 3.67
CA LEU A 17 0.53 15.69 4.80
C LEU A 17 -0.15 15.46 6.15
N ASN A 18 -1.43 15.76 6.30
CA ASN A 18 -2.16 15.48 7.54
C ASN A 18 -2.39 13.98 7.78
N ILE A 19 -2.43 13.18 6.71
CA ILE A 19 -2.62 11.73 6.82
C ILE A 19 -1.31 11.02 7.21
N LEU A 20 -0.16 11.55 6.77
CA LEU A 20 1.15 10.92 6.94
C LEU A 20 1.52 10.68 8.44
N PRO A 21 1.44 11.64 9.37
CA PRO A 21 1.73 11.40 10.78
C PRO A 21 0.72 10.46 11.45
N ASP A 22 -0.58 10.76 11.29
CA ASP A 22 -1.63 10.11 12.08
C ASP A 22 -1.86 8.66 11.65
N HIS A 23 -1.67 8.36 10.37
CA HIS A 23 -1.96 7.04 9.83
C HIS A 23 -0.70 6.28 9.43
N LEU A 24 0.22 6.87 8.66
CA LEU A 24 1.43 6.17 8.22
C LEU A 24 2.44 6.06 9.36
N HIS A 25 2.87 7.16 9.97
CA HIS A 25 3.92 7.14 11.00
C HIS A 25 3.50 6.33 12.22
N SER A 26 2.30 6.61 12.74
CA SER A 26 1.74 5.86 13.87
C SER A 26 1.71 4.35 13.59
N PHE A 27 1.29 3.95 12.39
CA PHE A 27 1.26 2.55 12.01
C PHE A 27 2.66 1.95 11.90
N MET A 28 3.59 2.61 11.21
CA MET A 28 4.96 2.12 11.04
C MET A 28 5.65 1.95 12.40
N SER A 29 5.43 2.87 13.35
CA SER A 29 5.95 2.74 14.70
C SER A 29 5.39 1.54 15.47
N ILE A 30 4.15 1.11 15.19
CA ILE A 30 3.51 -0.03 15.87
C ILE A 30 3.95 -1.36 15.24
N VAL A 31 3.99 -1.43 13.90
CA VAL A 31 4.21 -2.70 13.18
C VAL A 31 5.68 -2.93 12.84
N HIS A 32 6.46 -1.86 12.67
CA HIS A 32 7.87 -1.88 12.31
C HIS A 32 8.69 -1.08 13.31
N SER A 33 8.54 -1.40 14.60
CA SER A 33 9.30 -0.75 15.69
C SER A 33 10.82 -0.97 15.60
N ASP A 34 11.27 -1.88 14.73
CA ASP A 34 12.66 -2.13 14.38
C ASP A 34 13.23 -1.15 13.33
N GLY A 35 12.39 -0.28 12.77
CA GLY A 35 12.77 0.68 11.73
C GLY A 35 13.04 0.06 10.36
N LEU A 36 12.73 -1.22 10.16
CA LEU A 36 13.00 -1.94 8.91
C LEU A 36 11.84 -1.88 7.92
N GLY A 37 10.69 -1.36 8.33
CA GLY A 37 9.52 -1.22 7.48
C GLY A 37 9.81 -0.40 6.23
N GLN A 38 9.21 -0.79 5.11
CA GLN A 38 9.27 -0.03 3.86
C GLN A 38 7.90 0.49 3.46
N PHE A 39 7.85 1.78 3.12
CA PHE A 39 6.67 2.43 2.58
C PHE A 39 6.81 2.65 1.07
N GLN A 40 5.80 2.25 0.33
CA GLN A 40 5.63 2.46 -1.09
C GLN A 40 4.38 3.31 -1.34
N GLN A 41 4.49 4.26 -2.25
CA GLN A 41 3.36 5.03 -2.78
C GLN A 41 3.48 5.15 -4.30
N ASP A 42 2.36 5.37 -4.97
CA ASP A 42 2.37 5.74 -6.38
C ASP A 42 2.87 7.19 -6.59
N ASN A 43 3.02 7.59 -7.86
CA ASN A 43 3.44 8.94 -8.23
C ASN A 43 2.26 9.90 -8.46
N ALA A 44 1.11 9.70 -7.78
CA ALA A 44 0.02 10.66 -7.83
C ALA A 44 0.50 12.05 -7.39
N THR A 45 -0.08 13.11 -7.95
CA THR A 45 0.38 14.50 -7.71
C THR A 45 0.53 14.87 -6.22
N PRO A 46 -0.38 14.48 -5.30
CA PRO A 46 -0.20 14.76 -3.87
C PRO A 46 0.99 14.01 -3.24
N HIS A 47 1.22 12.76 -3.67
CA HIS A 47 2.30 11.90 -3.17
C HIS A 47 3.68 12.35 -3.66
N ALA A 48 3.75 12.82 -4.92
CA ALA A 48 4.96 13.36 -5.54
C ALA A 48 5.21 14.84 -5.20
N SER A 49 4.37 15.44 -4.35
CA SER A 49 4.55 16.84 -3.93
C SER A 49 5.86 17.03 -3.17
N ARG A 50 6.42 18.24 -3.24
CA ARG A 50 7.65 18.59 -2.50
C ARG A 50 7.46 18.43 -0.99
N VAL A 51 6.27 18.74 -0.49
CA VAL A 51 5.95 18.70 0.94
C VAL A 51 5.87 17.26 1.43
N ALA A 52 5.16 16.38 0.70
CA ALA A 52 5.10 14.95 1.01
C ALA A 52 6.50 14.30 0.95
N THR A 53 7.28 14.61 -0.09
CA THR A 53 8.63 14.08 -0.25
C THR A 53 9.55 14.52 0.88
N LYS A 54 9.48 15.78 1.31
CA LYS A 54 10.26 16.31 2.42
C LYS A 54 9.91 15.61 3.74
N TRP A 55 8.61 15.42 4.01
CA TRP A 55 8.15 14.72 5.21
C TRP A 55 8.68 13.27 5.24
N LEU A 56 8.62 12.54 4.12
CA LEU A 56 9.15 11.18 4.01
C LEU A 56 10.67 11.12 4.22
N GLN A 57 11.41 12.13 3.79
CA GLN A 57 12.85 12.23 4.01
C GLN A 57 13.18 12.51 5.48
N GLU A 58 12.42 13.38 6.14
CA GLU A 58 12.59 13.69 7.56
C GLU A 58 12.36 12.49 8.47
N HIS A 59 11.48 11.55 8.07
CA HIS A 59 11.16 10.33 8.81
C HIS A 59 11.89 9.08 8.28
N SER A 60 12.94 9.26 7.49
CA SER A 60 13.71 8.15 6.89
C SER A 60 14.48 7.28 7.89
N SER A 61 14.63 7.74 9.14
CA SER A 61 15.15 6.94 10.26
C SER A 61 14.14 5.91 10.78
N ASP A 62 12.85 6.17 10.62
CA ASP A 62 11.77 5.41 11.25
C ASP A 62 11.26 4.32 10.32
N PHE A 63 11.35 4.56 9.01
CA PHE A 63 11.07 3.59 7.97
C PHE A 63 11.72 4.03 6.65
N ARG A 64 11.87 3.10 5.72
CA ARG A 64 12.44 3.39 4.39
C ARG A 64 11.35 3.72 3.39
N HIS A 65 11.50 4.79 2.62
CA HIS A 65 10.63 5.07 1.48
C HIS A 65 11.17 4.34 0.23
N PHE A 66 10.40 3.40 -0.30
CA PHE A 66 10.73 2.68 -1.53
C PHE A 66 10.40 3.54 -2.75
N HIS A 67 11.44 4.03 -3.43
CA HIS A 67 11.27 4.87 -4.61
C HIS A 67 10.84 4.03 -5.84
N TRP A 68 9.54 4.02 -6.12
CA TRP A 68 8.96 3.26 -7.22
C TRP A 68 9.07 3.99 -8.58
N GLN A 69 9.55 3.31 -9.63
CA GLN A 69 9.69 3.92 -10.95
C GLN A 69 8.31 4.17 -11.62
N PRO A 70 8.06 5.38 -12.18
CA PRO A 70 6.77 5.75 -12.77
C PRO A 70 6.28 4.87 -13.93
N LYS A 71 7.17 4.17 -14.62
CA LYS A 71 6.87 3.42 -15.87
C LYS A 71 6.59 1.93 -15.65
N SER A 72 6.23 1.51 -14.44
CA SER A 72 5.92 0.11 -14.13
C SER A 72 4.63 -0.06 -13.32
N PRO A 73 3.45 0.21 -13.91
CA PRO A 73 2.15 0.00 -13.25
C PRO A 73 1.82 -1.47 -12.99
N GLU A 74 2.35 -2.43 -13.77
CA GLU A 74 2.15 -3.89 -13.62
C GLU A 74 2.65 -4.50 -12.30
N LYS A 75 3.21 -3.67 -11.43
CA LYS A 75 4.00 -4.07 -10.27
C LYS A 75 3.54 -3.37 -8.98
N ASN A 76 2.49 -2.57 -9.03
CA ASN A 76 1.89 -2.00 -7.83
C ASN A 76 0.85 -2.98 -7.27
N ILE A 77 1.15 -3.67 -6.16
CA ILE A 77 0.22 -4.58 -5.47
C ILE A 77 -1.13 -3.91 -5.14
N ILE A 78 -1.11 -2.59 -4.99
CA ILE A 78 -2.29 -1.79 -4.69
C ILE A 78 -3.27 -1.82 -5.88
N GLU A 79 -2.81 -1.91 -7.12
CA GLU A 79 -3.68 -2.08 -8.29
C GLU A 79 -4.33 -3.47 -8.31
N ASP A 80 -3.54 -4.54 -8.06
CA ASP A 80 -4.07 -5.92 -8.01
C ASP A 80 -5.16 -6.05 -6.90
N ILE A 81 -4.93 -5.39 -5.77
CA ILE A 81 -5.89 -5.35 -4.65
C ILE A 81 -7.10 -4.48 -4.99
N ARG A 82 -6.88 -3.32 -5.62
CA ARG A 82 -7.95 -2.42 -6.06
C ARG A 82 -8.89 -3.15 -7.01
N ASP A 83 -8.36 -3.79 -8.04
CA ASP A 83 -9.15 -4.54 -9.02
C ASP A 83 -9.96 -5.65 -8.33
N ALA A 84 -9.35 -6.35 -7.37
CA ALA A 84 -10.05 -7.38 -6.62
C ALA A 84 -11.16 -6.82 -5.70
N LEU A 85 -11.02 -5.61 -5.17
CA LEU A 85 -12.06 -4.93 -4.38
C LEU A 85 -13.19 -4.41 -5.28
N LEU A 86 -12.85 -3.78 -6.40
CA LEU A 86 -13.83 -3.31 -7.38
C LEU A 86 -14.68 -4.47 -7.92
N HIS A 87 -14.04 -5.60 -8.24
CA HIS A 87 -14.76 -6.81 -8.66
C HIS A 87 -15.67 -7.38 -7.56
N ALA A 88 -15.27 -7.27 -6.30
CA ALA A 88 -16.12 -7.68 -5.18
C ALA A 88 -17.35 -6.77 -5.04
N VAL A 89 -17.17 -5.47 -5.25
CA VAL A 89 -18.26 -4.48 -5.26
C VAL A 89 -19.23 -4.75 -6.40
N GLU A 90 -18.74 -4.97 -7.63
CA GLU A 90 -19.55 -5.26 -8.81
C GLU A 90 -20.42 -6.51 -8.66
N LYS A 91 -19.90 -7.53 -7.98
CA LYS A 91 -20.61 -8.78 -7.72
C LYS A 91 -21.68 -8.68 -6.61
N ARG A 92 -21.69 -7.60 -5.84
CA ARG A 92 -22.57 -7.47 -4.69
C ARG A 92 -24.01 -7.25 -5.13
N SER A 93 -24.93 -7.93 -4.46
CA SER A 93 -26.37 -7.85 -4.73
C SER A 93 -27.11 -7.55 -3.42
N PRO A 94 -27.87 -6.44 -3.35
CA PRO A 94 -28.03 -5.40 -4.38
C PRO A 94 -26.75 -4.58 -4.61
N PRO A 95 -26.58 -3.95 -5.78
CA PRO A 95 -25.45 -3.05 -6.04
C PRO A 95 -25.53 -1.82 -5.11
N PRO A 96 -24.39 -1.25 -4.69
CA PRO A 96 -24.35 -0.05 -3.87
C PRO A 96 -25.01 1.12 -4.63
N ARG A 97 -25.86 1.88 -3.93
CA ARG A 97 -26.67 2.95 -4.54
C ARG A 97 -26.23 4.34 -4.14
N THR A 98 -25.43 4.45 -3.08
CA THR A 98 -24.88 5.69 -2.58
C THR A 98 -23.36 5.57 -2.39
N PRO A 99 -22.61 6.69 -2.38
CA PRO A 99 -21.19 6.67 -2.06
C PRO A 99 -20.88 6.05 -0.68
N MET A 100 -21.80 6.18 0.28
CA MET A 100 -21.69 5.54 1.59
C MET A 100 -21.86 4.02 1.49
N ASP A 101 -22.86 3.55 0.73
CA ASP A 101 -23.00 2.10 0.48
C ASP A 101 -21.76 1.55 -0.21
N PHE A 102 -21.21 2.28 -1.18
CA PHE A 102 -19.99 1.88 -1.88
C PHE A 102 -18.78 1.77 -0.93
N LEU A 103 -18.60 2.76 -0.03
CA LEU A 103 -17.55 2.70 1.00
C LEU A 103 -17.75 1.50 1.93
N THR A 104 -18.96 1.28 2.44
CA THR A 104 -19.25 0.15 3.33
C THR A 104 -18.97 -1.17 2.64
N VAL A 105 -19.37 -1.30 1.38
CA VAL A 105 -19.08 -2.50 0.58
C VAL A 105 -17.58 -2.70 0.40
N LEU A 106 -16.81 -1.64 0.13
CA LEU A 106 -15.35 -1.73 0.04
C LEU A 106 -14.70 -2.14 1.36
N GLN A 107 -15.15 -1.57 2.48
CA GLN A 107 -14.65 -1.90 3.82
C GLN A 107 -14.98 -3.33 4.21
N ASP A 108 -16.21 -3.79 3.94
CA ASP A 108 -16.64 -5.16 4.17
C ASP A 108 -15.82 -6.14 3.31
N SER A 109 -15.71 -5.87 2.00
CA SER A 109 -14.93 -6.71 1.08
C SER A 109 -13.45 -6.71 1.40
N TRP A 110 -12.93 -5.63 1.97
CA TRP A 110 -11.59 -5.61 2.54
C TRP A 110 -11.49 -6.52 3.77
N CYS A 111 -12.40 -6.39 4.75
CA CYS A 111 -12.38 -7.18 5.98
C CYS A 111 -12.59 -8.68 5.72
N GLU A 112 -13.37 -9.02 4.70
CA GLU A 112 -13.67 -10.40 4.29
C GLU A 112 -12.52 -11.07 3.52
N LYS A 113 -11.54 -10.30 2.99
CA LYS A 113 -10.41 -10.88 2.26
C LYS A 113 -9.58 -11.76 3.20
N PRO A 114 -9.43 -13.06 2.91
CA PRO A 114 -8.55 -13.92 3.68
C PRO A 114 -7.11 -13.39 3.61
N VAL A 115 -6.40 -13.43 4.73
CA VAL A 115 -4.97 -13.07 4.81
C VAL A 115 -4.14 -13.79 3.73
N GLY A 116 -4.51 -15.02 3.36
CA GLY A 116 -3.88 -15.78 2.27
C GLY A 116 -3.98 -15.13 0.88
N CYS A 117 -5.04 -14.36 0.60
CA CYS A 117 -5.17 -13.62 -0.67
C CYS A 117 -4.23 -12.42 -0.73
N LEU A 118 -4.08 -11.69 0.39
CA LEU A 118 -3.09 -10.61 0.49
C LEU A 118 -1.68 -11.18 0.38
N GLN A 119 -1.40 -12.29 1.06
CA GLN A 119 -0.14 -13.01 0.97
C GLN A 119 0.20 -13.44 -0.47
N THR A 120 -0.76 -14.02 -1.20
CA THR A 120 -0.54 -14.41 -2.61
C THR A 120 -0.25 -13.19 -3.49
N SER A 121 -0.91 -12.06 -3.22
CA SER A 121 -0.67 -10.80 -3.95
C SER A 121 0.75 -10.26 -3.68
N VAL A 122 1.24 -10.39 -2.44
CA VAL A 122 2.62 -10.03 -2.10
C VAL A 122 3.63 -11.01 -2.67
N GLU A 123 3.37 -12.32 -2.62
CA GLU A 123 4.26 -13.34 -3.18
C GLU A 123 4.37 -13.24 -4.71
N THR A 124 3.29 -12.87 -5.40
CA THR A 124 3.33 -12.58 -6.83
C THR A 124 4.11 -11.30 -7.10
N MET A 125 3.96 -10.25 -6.29
CA MET A 125 4.79 -9.04 -6.39
C MET A 125 6.27 -9.34 -6.13
N ALA A 126 6.61 -10.09 -5.08
CA ALA A 126 7.97 -10.52 -4.77
C ALA A 126 8.59 -11.27 -5.95
N ARG A 127 7.83 -12.15 -6.60
CA ARG A 127 8.27 -12.82 -7.84
C ARG A 127 8.45 -11.86 -9.01
N ARG A 128 7.53 -10.92 -9.24
CA ARG A 128 7.62 -9.91 -10.31
C ARG A 128 8.81 -8.97 -10.11
N VAL A 129 9.04 -8.52 -8.87
CA VAL A 129 10.18 -7.68 -8.48
C VAL A 129 11.48 -8.47 -8.61
N ALA A 130 11.56 -9.70 -8.08
CA ALA A 130 12.74 -10.54 -8.22
C ALA A 130 13.09 -10.82 -9.69
N HIS A 131 12.09 -11.15 -10.53
CA HIS A 131 12.29 -11.33 -11.96
C HIS A 131 12.83 -10.06 -12.62
N PHE A 132 12.30 -8.89 -12.26
CA PHE A 132 12.80 -7.62 -12.75
C PHE A 132 14.23 -7.31 -12.26
N CYS A 133 14.52 -7.51 -10.98
CA CYS A 133 15.84 -7.35 -10.38
C CYS A 133 16.89 -8.22 -11.08
N VAL A 134 16.54 -9.47 -11.42
CA VAL A 134 17.40 -10.37 -12.21
C VAL A 134 17.61 -9.84 -13.62
N LEU A 135 16.56 -9.32 -14.28
CA LEU A 135 16.66 -8.73 -15.62
C LEU A 135 17.55 -7.47 -15.67
N VAL A 136 17.59 -6.67 -14.60
CA VAL A 136 18.35 -5.41 -14.54
C VAL A 136 19.65 -5.50 -13.73
N GLY A 137 19.99 -6.68 -13.20
CA GLY A 137 21.23 -6.91 -12.42
C GLY A 137 21.22 -6.38 -10.98
N ALA A 138 20.06 -6.10 -10.40
CA ALA A 138 19.90 -5.49 -9.07
C ALA A 138 19.45 -6.50 -7.98
N LEU A 139 20.31 -7.47 -7.65
CA LEU A 139 20.00 -8.57 -6.72
C LEU A 139 19.81 -8.19 -5.24
N GLN A 140 20.21 -6.97 -4.83
CA GLN A 140 20.14 -6.55 -3.42
C GLN A 140 18.71 -6.22 -2.92
N ASP A 141 17.74 -6.07 -3.82
CA ASP A 141 16.37 -5.65 -3.47
C ASP A 141 15.40 -6.80 -3.15
N ILE A 142 15.79 -8.07 -3.36
CA ILE A 142 14.86 -9.20 -3.25
C ILE A 142 14.43 -9.49 -1.79
N ARG A 143 15.34 -9.36 -0.81
CA ARG A 143 14.99 -9.55 0.61
C ARG A 143 14.10 -8.45 1.16
N GLN A 144 14.13 -7.27 0.54
CA GLN A 144 13.38 -6.11 0.97
C GLN A 144 11.89 -6.23 0.61
N VAL A 145 11.49 -7.07 -0.36
CA VAL A 145 10.11 -7.18 -0.88
C VAL A 145 9.07 -7.70 0.13
N TYR A 146 9.50 -8.23 1.28
CA TYR A 146 8.62 -8.91 2.23
C TYR A 146 8.13 -8.06 3.41
N GLN A 147 8.52 -6.78 3.50
CA GLN A 147 8.09 -5.83 4.53
C GLN A 147 7.58 -4.53 3.88
N PHE A 148 6.43 -4.60 3.21
CA PHE A 148 5.91 -3.49 2.40
C PHE A 148 4.59 -2.95 2.95
N PHE A 149 4.52 -1.62 2.97
CA PHE A 149 3.32 -0.84 3.21
C PHE A 149 2.99 0.00 1.97
N GLY A 150 1.81 -0.16 1.39
CA GLY A 150 1.43 0.52 0.13
C GLY A 150 0.32 1.55 0.31
N SER A 151 0.42 2.75 -0.30
CA SER A 151 -0.71 3.70 -0.44
C SER A 151 -1.07 4.08 -1.89
N SER A 152 -2.37 4.19 -2.19
CA SER A 152 -2.89 4.74 -3.46
C SER A 152 -4.22 5.47 -3.27
N VAL A 153 -4.51 6.40 -4.17
CA VAL A 153 -5.71 7.26 -4.15
C VAL A 153 -6.65 6.87 -5.27
N TYR A 154 -7.86 6.49 -4.89
CA TYR A 154 -8.94 6.20 -5.82
C TYR A 154 -9.93 7.35 -5.89
N LYS A 155 -10.53 7.57 -7.07
CA LYS A 155 -11.60 8.54 -7.31
C LYS A 155 -12.77 7.83 -8.00
N ASP A 156 -13.92 7.80 -7.35
CA ASP A 156 -15.23 7.61 -7.97
C ASP A 156 -16.01 8.92 -7.92
N GLU A 157 -17.08 9.09 -8.71
CA GLU A 157 -17.71 10.36 -9.10
C GLU A 157 -17.91 11.43 -7.99
N ASN A 158 -17.94 11.05 -6.70
CA ASN A 158 -17.86 11.99 -5.55
C ASN A 158 -17.06 11.46 -4.33
N LEU A 159 -16.30 10.37 -4.45
CA LEU A 159 -15.60 9.72 -3.33
C LEU A 159 -14.12 9.51 -3.64
N PHE A 160 -13.27 9.96 -2.72
CA PHE A 160 -11.84 9.67 -2.74
C PHE A 160 -11.51 8.64 -1.64
N VAL A 161 -10.85 7.54 -1.99
CA VAL A 161 -10.45 6.50 -1.02
C VAL A 161 -8.94 6.33 -1.06
N CYS A 162 -8.29 6.48 0.09
CA CYS A 162 -6.88 6.13 0.24
C CYS A 162 -6.76 4.70 0.76
N MET A 163 -6.09 3.82 0.00
CA MET A 163 -5.94 2.41 0.34
C MET A 163 -4.55 2.12 0.88
N TYR A 164 -4.51 1.51 2.06
CA TYR A 164 -3.31 1.17 2.82
C TYR A 164 -3.17 -0.35 2.95
N VAL A 165 -2.19 -0.93 2.26
CA VAL A 165 -1.96 -2.39 2.22
C VAL A 165 -0.78 -2.76 3.11
N PHE A 166 -0.99 -3.69 4.04
CA PHE A 166 0.01 -4.14 5.00
C PHE A 166 0.47 -5.58 4.72
N TYR A 167 1.78 -5.84 4.79
CA TYR A 167 2.27 -7.21 4.86
C TYR A 167 3.60 -7.33 5.59
N THR A 168 3.63 -8.23 6.57
CA THR A 168 4.84 -8.72 7.23
C THR A 168 4.90 -10.24 7.06
N ASN A 169 5.96 -10.78 6.45
CA ASN A 169 6.20 -12.23 6.45
C ASN A 169 7.18 -12.60 7.59
N PRO A 170 6.70 -13.15 8.72
CA PRO A 170 7.58 -13.56 9.81
C PRO A 170 8.46 -14.78 9.48
N GLN A 171 8.14 -15.60 8.47
CA GLN A 171 8.92 -16.81 8.16
C GLN A 171 10.30 -16.53 7.55
N PHE A 172 10.53 -15.32 7.00
CA PHE A 172 11.83 -14.92 6.47
C PHE A 172 12.72 -14.17 7.47
N LEU A 173 12.20 -13.78 8.63
CA LEU A 173 12.96 -13.11 9.69
C LEU A 173 13.84 -14.08 10.51
N TYR A 174 13.60 -15.40 10.44
CA TYR A 174 14.27 -16.39 11.30
C TYR A 174 15.06 -17.49 10.57
N SER A 175 15.24 -17.40 9.25
CA SER A 175 15.81 -18.53 8.48
C SER A 175 17.34 -18.51 8.28
N HIS A 176 18.10 -17.56 8.83
CA HIS A 176 19.54 -17.47 8.55
C HIS A 176 20.40 -17.15 9.80
N ASP A 177 20.13 -17.86 10.91
CA ASP A 177 21.04 -17.94 12.06
C ASP A 177 21.74 -19.30 12.19
N GLU A 178 21.95 -20.02 11.08
CA GLU A 178 22.88 -21.16 11.06
C GLU A 178 23.83 -21.06 9.85
N ILE A 179 25.08 -20.67 10.16
CA ILE A 179 26.29 -20.98 9.39
C ILE A 179 26.84 -22.30 9.93
#